data_AF-A0A6J7JCP3-F1
#
_entry.id   AF-A0A6J7JCP3-F1
#
_cell.length_a   1.000
_cell.length_b   1.000
_cell.length_c   1.000
_cell.angle_alpha   90.00
_cell.angle_beta   90.00
_cell.angle_gamma   90.00
#
_symmetry.space_group_name_H-M   'P 1'
#
loop_
_entity.id
_entity.type
_entity.pdbx_description
1 polymer ?
#
loop_
_entity_poly.entity_id
_entity_poly.type
_entity_poly.pdbx_seq_one_letter_code
_entity_poly.pdbx_strand_id
1 'polypeptide(L)'
;MWSVVSTTSVMCFLVAGWMVAQMLLLGGLSQDRAQSTLYREFRAELAAGTAPLGPVTAVGRPVATISIPQIGVDQVVVEGTASGDLLSGPGHLRNTVLPGQLGTSAVFGRASTYGAPFARLGELGAGDQVDVVTAQGAVRFRVIGVRRAGDPLPQPRPEGAARLVLVSGEGSGTRLPSLSPGGVVYVDAEAKKAFDTPQGLPPVVPDPEQAMATESGAVLPLLTLCLGLLLALTLGVIAARQRFGAALVWVVATPVVIAVAWVTTDVVMRLLPNLM
;
A
#
# COMPACT_ATOMS: atom_id res chain seq x y z
N MET A 1 -16.64 35.39 22.21
CA MET A 1 -15.24 35.08 21.86
C MET A 1 -14.78 33.73 22.44
N TRP A 2 -14.99 33.46 23.73
CA TRP A 2 -14.63 32.18 24.37
C TRP A 2 -15.27 30.92 23.75
N SER A 3 -16.54 30.99 23.35
CA SER A 3 -17.24 29.86 22.70
C SER A 3 -16.65 29.46 21.34
N VAL A 4 -16.15 30.44 20.58
CA VAL A 4 -15.54 30.22 19.26
C VAL A 4 -14.16 29.59 19.43
N VAL A 5 -13.32 30.15 20.31
CA VAL A 5 -11.97 29.62 20.58
C VAL A 5 -12.04 28.18 21.10
N SER A 6 -12.99 27.88 22.00
CA SER A 6 -13.20 26.52 22.50
C SER A 6 -13.61 25.54 21.39
N THR A 7 -14.52 25.95 20.49
CA THR A 7 -15.00 25.08 19.39
C THR A 7 -13.89 24.80 18.37
N THR A 8 -13.08 25.78 18.03
CA THR A 8 -11.95 25.61 17.10
C THR A 8 -10.90 24.67 17.67
N SER A 9 -10.49 24.84 18.93
CA SER A 9 -9.51 23.96 19.57
C SER A 9 -10.00 22.51 19.67
N VAL A 10 -11.28 22.31 19.98
CA VAL A 10 -11.88 20.97 20.01
C VAL A 10 -11.88 20.34 18.61
N MET A 11 -12.18 21.10 17.56
CA MET A 11 -12.13 20.57 16.18
C MET A 11 -10.73 20.18 15.76
N CYS A 12 -9.72 21.01 16.04
CA CYS A 12 -8.33 20.67 15.74
C CYS A 12 -7.89 19.40 16.49
N PHE A 13 -8.25 19.27 17.77
CA PHE A 13 -7.94 18.09 18.56
C PHE A 13 -8.63 16.83 18.02
N LEU A 14 -9.89 16.94 17.59
CA LEU A 14 -10.63 15.83 17.00
C LEU A 14 -10.06 15.41 15.65
N VAL A 15 -9.68 16.35 14.78
CA VAL A 15 -9.06 16.03 13.49
C VAL A 15 -7.68 15.41 13.68
N ALA A 16 -6.85 15.95 14.58
CA ALA A 16 -5.54 15.37 14.88
C ALA A 16 -5.65 13.98 15.51
N GLY A 17 -6.53 13.83 16.51
CA GLY A 17 -6.81 12.54 17.15
C GLY A 17 -7.39 11.52 16.17
N TRP A 18 -8.27 11.95 15.26
CA TRP A 18 -8.78 11.13 14.17
C TRP A 18 -7.67 10.66 13.25
N MET A 19 -6.76 11.54 12.82
CA MET A 19 -5.66 11.18 11.92
C MET A 19 -4.74 10.12 12.54
N VAL A 20 -4.44 10.25 13.83
CA VAL A 20 -3.64 9.25 14.57
C VAL A 20 -4.40 7.94 14.71
N ALA A 21 -5.69 7.97 15.07
CA ALA A 21 -6.52 6.78 15.16
C ALA A 21 -6.66 6.07 13.81
N GLN A 22 -6.81 6.85 12.73
CA GLN A 22 -6.91 6.35 11.37
C GLN A 22 -5.62 5.63 10.96
N MET A 23 -4.48 6.29 11.14
CA MET A 23 -3.18 5.74 10.80
C MET A 23 -2.87 4.44 11.55
N LEU A 24 -3.17 4.38 12.85
CA LEU A 24 -2.74 3.28 13.72
C LEU A 24 -3.76 2.14 13.84
N LEU A 25 -5.06 2.42 13.66
CA LEU A 25 -6.13 1.45 13.95
C LEU A 25 -7.01 1.17 12.74
N LEU A 26 -7.45 2.21 12.02
CA LEU A 26 -8.46 2.07 10.98
C LEU A 26 -7.87 1.80 9.59
N GLY A 27 -6.59 2.10 9.37
CA GLY A 27 -5.89 1.82 8.11
C GLY A 27 -5.92 0.33 7.73
N GLY A 28 -5.78 -0.56 8.72
CA GLY A 28 -5.92 -2.00 8.52
C GLY A 28 -7.32 -2.39 8.04
N LEU A 29 -8.39 -1.82 8.63
CA LEU A 29 -9.76 -2.06 8.19
C LEU A 29 -10.01 -1.56 6.76
N SER A 30 -9.39 -0.43 6.39
CA SER A 30 -9.42 0.10 5.02
C SER A 30 -8.81 -0.90 4.04
N GLN A 31 -7.61 -1.39 4.37
CA GLN A 31 -6.87 -2.35 3.57
C GLN A 31 -7.62 -3.69 3.48
N ASP A 32 -8.20 -4.20 4.56
CA ASP A 32 -8.96 -5.47 4.55
C ASP A 32 -10.18 -5.39 3.64
N ARG A 33 -10.88 -4.25 3.68
CA ARG A 33 -11.99 -3.99 2.76
C ARG A 33 -11.50 -3.93 1.31
N ALA A 34 -10.40 -3.23 1.04
CA ALA A 34 -9.82 -3.14 -0.29
C ALA A 34 -9.43 -4.53 -0.80
N GLN A 35 -8.73 -5.33 0.00
CA GLN A 35 -8.36 -6.72 -0.30
C GLN A 35 -9.56 -7.61 -0.60
N SER A 36 -10.64 -7.51 0.19
CA SER A 36 -11.86 -8.28 -0.08
C SER A 36 -12.51 -7.93 -1.43
N THR A 37 -12.38 -6.67 -1.86
CA THR A 37 -12.91 -6.19 -3.15
C THR A 37 -12.02 -6.67 -4.29
N LEU A 38 -10.71 -6.46 -4.17
CA LEU A 38 -9.69 -6.90 -5.12
C LEU A 38 -9.73 -8.41 -5.33
N TYR A 39 -9.94 -9.20 -4.27
CA TYR A 39 -10.03 -10.65 -4.39
C TYR A 39 -11.25 -11.09 -5.20
N ARG A 40 -12.41 -10.46 -4.97
CA ARG A 40 -13.63 -10.74 -5.74
C ARG A 40 -13.48 -10.35 -7.21
N GLU A 41 -12.88 -9.19 -7.45
CA GLU A 41 -12.58 -8.67 -8.79
C GLU A 41 -11.63 -9.61 -9.54
N PHE A 42 -10.51 -9.97 -8.92
CA PHE A 42 -9.54 -10.89 -9.51
C PHE A 42 -10.15 -12.26 -9.79
N ARG A 43 -10.92 -12.81 -8.84
CA ARG A 43 -11.62 -14.08 -9.03
C ARG A 43 -12.61 -14.02 -10.19
N ALA A 44 -13.33 -12.91 -10.35
CA ALA A 44 -14.26 -12.73 -11.47
C ALA A 44 -13.52 -12.67 -12.81
N GLU A 45 -12.38 -11.99 -12.86
CA GLU A 45 -11.55 -11.88 -14.06
C GLU A 45 -10.88 -13.19 -14.45
N LEU A 46 -10.42 -13.97 -13.46
CA LEU A 46 -9.92 -15.31 -13.68
C LEU A 46 -11.02 -16.22 -14.26
N ALA A 47 -12.23 -16.14 -13.72
CA ALA A 47 -13.37 -16.92 -14.22
C ALA A 47 -13.80 -16.49 -15.63
N ALA A 48 -13.66 -15.21 -15.97
CA ALA A 48 -13.95 -14.67 -17.29
C ALA A 48 -12.81 -14.86 -18.31
N GLY A 49 -11.61 -15.27 -17.86
CA GLY A 49 -10.42 -15.35 -18.71
C GLY A 49 -9.89 -13.97 -19.15
N THR A 50 -10.24 -12.90 -18.43
CA THR A 50 -9.86 -11.51 -18.73
C THR A 50 -8.81 -10.96 -17.77
N ALA A 51 -8.34 -11.77 -16.82
CA ALA A 51 -7.31 -11.38 -15.87
C ALA A 51 -6.00 -11.02 -16.60
N PRO A 52 -5.22 -10.07 -16.05
CA PRO A 52 -4.02 -9.58 -16.71
C PRO A 52 -2.97 -10.68 -16.88
N LEU A 53 -2.45 -10.79 -18.10
CA LEU A 53 -1.38 -11.74 -18.47
C LEU A 53 -0.06 -11.04 -18.79
N GLY A 54 -0.09 -9.72 -18.98
CA GLY A 54 1.00 -8.98 -19.60
C GLY A 54 1.25 -7.60 -18.96
N PRO A 55 2.22 -6.86 -19.53
CA PRO A 55 2.92 -5.78 -18.85
C PRO A 55 2.12 -4.48 -18.70
N VAL A 56 0.94 -4.38 -19.33
CA VAL A 56 0.14 -3.15 -19.32
C VAL A 56 -1.16 -3.43 -18.57
N THR A 57 -1.08 -3.33 -17.25
CA THR A 57 -2.23 -3.35 -16.36
C THR A 57 -2.42 -1.96 -15.77
N ALA A 58 -3.67 -1.53 -15.61
CA ALA A 58 -3.93 -0.24 -14.97
C ALA A 58 -3.58 -0.31 -13.48
N VAL A 59 -3.01 0.77 -12.95
CA VAL A 59 -2.62 0.87 -11.53
C VAL A 59 -3.81 0.60 -10.60
N GLY A 60 -3.56 -0.09 -9.50
CA GLY A 60 -4.54 -0.45 -8.47
C GLY A 60 -5.37 -1.69 -8.81
N ARG A 61 -5.22 -2.26 -10.01
CA ARG A 61 -5.91 -3.49 -10.42
C ARG A 61 -5.22 -4.73 -9.88
N PRO A 62 -5.96 -5.81 -9.58
CA PRO A 62 -5.35 -7.04 -9.07
C PRO A 62 -4.59 -7.79 -10.17
N VAL A 63 -3.37 -8.24 -9.88
CA VAL A 63 -2.52 -8.97 -10.82
C VAL A 63 -2.16 -10.39 -10.36
N ALA A 64 -2.14 -10.62 -9.05
CA ALA A 64 -1.80 -11.91 -8.47
C ALA A 64 -2.40 -12.04 -7.07
N THR A 65 -2.44 -13.26 -6.54
CA THR A 65 -2.51 -13.50 -5.09
C THR A 65 -1.19 -14.06 -4.61
N ILE A 66 -0.74 -13.61 -3.44
CA ILE A 66 0.50 -14.06 -2.79
C ILE A 66 0.19 -14.63 -1.41
N SER A 67 0.74 -15.80 -1.12
CA SER A 67 0.67 -16.45 0.19
C SER A 67 2.07 -16.79 0.70
N ILE A 68 2.37 -16.37 1.94
CA ILE A 68 3.64 -16.61 2.62
C ILE A 68 3.32 -17.14 4.03
N PRO A 69 3.17 -18.46 4.21
CA PRO A 69 2.69 -19.06 5.46
C PRO A 69 3.53 -18.68 6.69
N GLN A 70 4.85 -18.59 6.54
CA GLN A 70 5.81 -18.31 7.61
C GLN A 70 5.58 -16.97 8.31
N ILE A 71 5.06 -15.99 7.56
CA ILE A 71 4.79 -14.64 8.07
C ILE A 71 3.29 -14.30 8.05
N GLY A 72 2.42 -15.28 7.72
CA GLY A 72 0.97 -15.13 7.76
C GLY A 72 0.41 -14.22 6.67
N VAL A 73 1.10 -14.07 5.54
CA VAL A 73 0.61 -13.26 4.42
C VAL A 73 -0.30 -14.11 3.53
N ASP A 74 -1.50 -13.59 3.26
CA ASP A 74 -2.40 -14.07 2.21
C ASP A 74 -3.15 -12.87 1.65
N GLN A 75 -2.63 -12.29 0.57
CA GLN A 75 -3.12 -11.02 0.02
C GLN A 75 -3.10 -11.00 -1.50
N VAL A 76 -3.95 -10.16 -2.07
CA VAL A 76 -3.96 -9.78 -3.49
C VAL A 76 -2.90 -8.72 -3.73
N VAL A 77 -2.08 -8.97 -4.74
CA VAL A 77 -1.09 -8.02 -5.27
C VAL A 77 -1.77 -7.14 -6.29
N VAL A 78 -1.65 -5.82 -6.13
CA VAL A 78 -2.12 -4.82 -7.09
C VAL A 78 -1.02 -4.40 -8.06
N GLU A 79 -1.36 -3.88 -9.23
CA GLU A 79 -0.39 -3.24 -10.11
C GLU A 79 -0.03 -1.84 -9.59
N GLY A 80 1.27 -1.53 -9.51
CA GLY A 80 1.78 -0.24 -9.01
C GLY A 80 2.38 -0.35 -7.61
N THR A 81 3.42 0.44 -7.36
CA THR A 81 4.19 0.44 -6.09
C THR A 81 4.28 1.84 -5.48
N ALA A 82 3.44 2.76 -5.94
CA ALA A 82 3.39 4.10 -5.39
C ALA A 82 2.73 4.02 -4.00
N SER A 83 3.03 4.99 -3.13
CA SER A 83 2.55 4.99 -1.74
C SER A 83 1.03 4.84 -1.64
N GLY A 84 0.27 5.45 -2.54
CA GLY A 84 -1.18 5.35 -2.63
C GLY A 84 -1.69 3.95 -3.03
N ASP A 85 -0.95 3.26 -3.89
CA ASP A 85 -1.31 1.91 -4.34
C ASP A 85 -1.14 0.90 -3.20
N LEU A 86 -0.03 1.06 -2.46
CA LEU A 86 0.32 0.19 -1.35
C LEU A 86 -0.59 0.35 -0.11
N LEU A 87 -1.48 1.34 -0.08
CA LEU A 87 -2.54 1.45 0.94
C LEU A 87 -3.57 0.31 0.84
N SER A 88 -3.71 -0.28 -0.36
CA SER A 88 -4.67 -1.37 -0.59
C SER A 88 -4.07 -2.76 -0.38
N GLY A 89 -2.74 -2.88 -0.29
CA GLY A 89 -2.01 -4.14 -0.11
C GLY A 89 -0.66 -4.15 -0.84
N PRO A 90 -0.03 -5.33 -1.01
CA PRO A 90 1.20 -5.47 -1.78
C PRO A 90 1.03 -5.02 -3.24
N GLY A 91 2.06 -4.41 -3.80
CA GLY A 91 2.05 -3.85 -5.15
C GLY A 91 3.15 -4.44 -6.04
N HIS A 92 2.85 -4.66 -7.32
CA HIS A 92 3.78 -5.14 -8.32
C HIS A 92 4.47 -3.98 -9.05
N LEU A 93 5.80 -4.08 -9.19
CA LEU A 93 6.59 -3.07 -9.88
C LEU A 93 6.42 -3.20 -11.39
N ARG A 94 5.84 -2.17 -12.02
CA ARG A 94 5.31 -2.23 -13.39
C ARG A 94 6.32 -2.45 -14.51
N ASN A 95 7.62 -2.19 -14.27
CA ASN A 95 8.68 -2.52 -15.23
C ASN A 95 9.23 -3.94 -15.08
N THR A 96 8.67 -4.74 -14.18
CA THR A 96 9.05 -6.13 -13.95
C THR A 96 8.02 -7.09 -14.52
N VAL A 97 8.42 -8.34 -14.76
CA VAL A 97 7.51 -9.37 -15.26
C VAL A 97 6.51 -9.74 -14.17
N LEU A 98 5.32 -10.21 -14.52
CA LEU A 98 4.36 -10.64 -13.51
C LEU A 98 4.93 -11.80 -12.67
N PRO A 99 4.56 -11.91 -11.39
CA PRO A 99 5.00 -13.00 -10.54
C PRO A 99 4.74 -14.39 -11.16
N GLY A 100 5.81 -15.15 -11.39
CA GLY A 100 5.75 -16.50 -12.00
C GLY A 100 6.14 -16.55 -13.48
N GLN A 101 6.31 -15.40 -14.12
CA GLN A 101 6.83 -15.30 -15.48
C GLN A 101 8.36 -15.44 -15.53
N LEU A 102 8.87 -15.80 -16.70
CA LEU A 102 10.29 -15.90 -16.97
C LEU A 102 10.95 -14.52 -16.85
N GLY A 103 11.76 -14.35 -15.81
CA GLY A 103 12.38 -13.07 -15.50
C GLY A 103 12.46 -12.83 -14.01
N THR A 104 12.61 -11.56 -13.64
CA THR A 104 12.57 -11.11 -12.25
C THR A 104 11.33 -10.24 -12.09
N SER A 105 10.45 -10.64 -11.19
CA SER A 105 9.29 -9.89 -10.72
C SER A 105 9.62 -9.21 -9.40
N ALA A 106 9.10 -8.02 -9.15
CA ALA A 106 9.27 -7.34 -7.86
C ALA A 106 7.92 -6.96 -7.25
N VAL A 107 7.74 -7.31 -5.98
CA VAL A 107 6.52 -7.02 -5.22
C VAL A 107 6.89 -6.26 -3.96
N PHE A 108 6.28 -5.10 -3.78
CA PHE A 108 6.54 -4.15 -2.71
C PHE A 108 5.40 -4.24 -1.70
N GLY A 109 5.71 -4.05 -0.42
CA GLY A 109 4.68 -4.04 0.62
C GLY A 109 5.11 -3.20 1.81
N ARG A 110 4.12 -2.56 2.45
CA ARG A 110 4.35 -1.70 3.61
C ARG A 110 4.80 -2.51 4.82
N ALA A 111 5.68 -1.91 5.63
CA ALA A 111 6.26 -2.53 6.81
C ALA A 111 5.48 -2.23 8.09
N SER A 112 4.68 -1.16 8.15
CA SER A 112 4.08 -0.71 9.41
C SER A 112 2.65 -0.18 9.34
N THR A 113 2.23 0.44 8.24
CA THR A 113 0.89 1.02 8.12
C THR A 113 -0.01 0.23 7.17
N TYR A 114 -1.32 0.49 7.23
CA TYR A 114 -2.33 -0.12 6.36
C TYR A 114 -2.24 -1.65 6.30
N GLY A 115 -2.30 -2.28 7.47
CA GLY A 115 -2.23 -3.74 7.64
C GLY A 115 -0.83 -4.34 7.56
N ALA A 116 0.17 -3.56 7.08
CA ALA A 116 1.59 -3.89 7.14
C ALA A 116 1.92 -5.30 6.60
N PRO A 117 1.55 -5.61 5.34
CA PRO A 117 1.65 -6.96 4.78
C PRO A 117 3.05 -7.56 4.92
N PHE A 118 4.11 -6.76 4.83
CA PHE A 118 5.49 -7.20 4.87
C PHE A 118 6.23 -6.79 6.15
N ALA A 119 5.52 -6.49 7.24
CA ALA A 119 6.11 -6.14 8.53
C ALA A 119 7.16 -7.14 9.04
N ARG A 120 6.95 -8.43 8.74
CA ARG A 120 7.79 -9.55 9.19
C ARG A 120 8.66 -10.13 8.08
N LEU A 121 8.82 -9.41 6.96
CA LEU A 121 9.52 -9.92 5.78
C LEU A 121 10.97 -10.33 6.08
N GLY A 122 11.65 -9.62 6.99
CA GLY A 122 13.01 -9.95 7.44
C GLY A 122 13.13 -11.22 8.28
N GLU A 123 12.03 -11.84 8.70
CA GLU A 123 12.03 -13.11 9.44
C GLU A 123 12.12 -14.34 8.51
N LEU A 124 11.95 -14.16 7.20
CA LEU A 124 12.04 -15.25 6.24
C LEU A 124 13.47 -15.78 6.16
N GLY A 125 13.59 -17.10 6.02
CA GLY A 125 14.84 -17.83 5.84
C GLY A 125 14.92 -18.51 4.49
N ALA A 126 16.14 -18.88 4.09
CA ALA A 126 16.35 -19.69 2.89
C ALA A 126 15.56 -21.01 2.98
N GLY A 127 14.84 -21.34 1.90
CA GLY A 127 13.97 -22.51 1.81
C GLY A 127 12.49 -22.24 2.11
N ASP A 128 12.16 -21.08 2.69
CA ASP A 128 10.78 -20.68 2.94
C ASP A 128 9.97 -20.56 1.66
N GLN A 129 8.65 -20.74 1.77
CA GLN A 129 7.76 -20.89 0.63
C GLN A 129 7.00 -19.59 0.40
N VAL A 130 6.97 -19.18 -0.87
CA VAL A 130 6.13 -18.07 -1.34
C VAL A 130 5.30 -18.63 -2.48
N ASP A 131 4.00 -18.81 -2.24
CA ASP A 131 3.06 -19.30 -3.24
C ASP A 131 2.37 -18.12 -3.91
N VAL A 132 2.40 -18.10 -5.24
CA VAL A 132 1.82 -17.03 -6.06
C VAL A 132 0.86 -17.63 -7.06
N VAL A 133 -0.30 -17.01 -7.23
CA VAL A 133 -1.27 -17.39 -8.26
C VAL A 133 -1.55 -16.19 -9.16
N THR A 134 -1.32 -16.36 -10.45
CA THR A 134 -1.68 -15.40 -11.50
C THR A 134 -2.69 -16.01 -12.47
N ALA A 135 -3.09 -15.24 -13.48
CA ALA A 135 -3.93 -15.72 -14.57
C ALA A 135 -3.30 -16.87 -15.38
N GLN A 136 -1.97 -17.01 -15.38
CA GLN A 136 -1.27 -18.12 -16.03
C GLN A 136 -1.24 -19.39 -15.17
N GLY A 137 -1.43 -19.24 -13.85
CA GLY A 137 -1.52 -20.34 -12.89
C GLY A 137 -0.71 -20.11 -11.63
N ALA A 138 -0.57 -21.18 -10.84
CA ALA A 138 0.16 -21.15 -9.58
C ALA A 138 1.66 -21.46 -9.78
N VAL A 139 2.50 -20.69 -9.09
CA VAL A 139 3.96 -20.89 -9.00
C VAL A 139 4.38 -20.85 -7.54
N ARG A 140 5.14 -21.86 -7.14
CA ARG A 140 5.77 -21.93 -5.81
C ARG A 140 7.22 -21.49 -5.91
N PHE A 141 7.55 -20.41 -5.21
CA PHE A 141 8.90 -19.94 -5.04
C PHE A 141 9.49 -20.45 -3.73
N ARG A 142 10.82 -20.58 -3.69
CA ARG A 142 11.59 -20.79 -2.47
C ARG A 142 12.50 -19.61 -2.23
N VAL A 143 12.46 -19.07 -1.02
CA VAL A 143 13.36 -17.99 -0.59
C VAL A 143 14.81 -18.49 -0.71
N ILE A 144 15.66 -17.70 -1.36
CA ILE A 144 17.10 -17.97 -1.46
C ILE A 144 17.87 -17.23 -0.38
N GLY A 145 17.38 -16.06 0.04
CA GLY A 145 18.01 -15.26 1.07
C GLY A 145 17.35 -13.91 1.28
N VAL A 146 17.72 -13.27 2.39
CA VAL A 146 17.34 -11.92 2.76
C VAL A 146 18.55 -11.01 2.58
N ARG A 147 18.33 -9.85 1.98
CA ARG A 147 19.34 -8.83 1.71
C ARG A 147 18.86 -7.48 2.20
N ARG A 148 19.83 -6.60 2.47
CA ARG A 148 19.63 -5.19 2.80
C ARG A 148 20.30 -4.31 1.76
N ALA A 149 19.99 -3.02 1.80
CA ALA A 149 20.65 -2.04 0.94
C ALA A 149 22.18 -2.10 1.13
N GLY A 150 22.92 -2.31 0.04
CA GLY A 150 24.38 -2.45 0.03
C GLY A 150 24.89 -3.89 0.00
N ASP A 151 24.05 -4.89 0.24
CA ASP A 151 24.43 -6.30 0.13
C ASP A 151 24.69 -6.69 -1.34
N PRO A 152 25.56 -7.69 -1.59
CA PRO A 152 25.82 -8.18 -2.94
C PRO A 152 24.55 -8.72 -3.58
N LEU A 153 24.43 -8.52 -4.90
CA LEU A 153 23.35 -9.10 -5.67
C LEU A 153 23.42 -10.63 -5.62
N PRO A 154 22.26 -11.33 -5.60
CA PRO A 154 22.22 -12.77 -5.63
C PRO A 154 22.87 -13.30 -6.91
N GLN A 155 23.30 -14.56 -6.87
CA GLN A 155 23.82 -15.26 -8.05
C GLN A 155 22.92 -15.06 -9.27
N PRO A 156 23.48 -15.03 -10.50
CA PRO A 156 22.68 -14.94 -11.71
C PRO A 156 21.55 -15.98 -11.72
N ARG A 157 20.35 -15.54 -12.12
CA ARG A 157 19.17 -16.40 -12.18
C ARG A 157 19.44 -17.57 -13.15
N PRO A 158 19.12 -18.82 -12.77
CA PRO A 158 19.21 -19.95 -13.69
C PRO A 158 18.36 -19.72 -14.94
N GLU A 159 18.83 -20.21 -16.10
CA GLU A 159 18.04 -20.15 -17.34
C GLU A 159 16.70 -20.88 -17.16
N GLY A 160 15.61 -20.29 -17.66
CA GLY A 160 14.26 -20.85 -17.53
C GLY A 160 13.60 -20.67 -16.15
N ALA A 161 14.29 -20.11 -15.15
CA ALA A 161 13.72 -19.88 -13.83
C ALA A 161 12.99 -18.53 -13.71
N ALA A 162 11.97 -18.48 -12.85
CA ALA A 162 11.34 -17.24 -12.42
C ALA A 162 11.95 -16.80 -11.07
N ARG A 163 12.24 -15.50 -10.93
CA ARG A 163 12.68 -14.90 -9.66
C ARG A 163 11.64 -13.89 -9.18
N LEU A 164 11.39 -13.90 -7.89
CA LEU A 164 10.52 -12.97 -7.19
C LEU A 164 11.36 -12.23 -6.15
N VAL A 165 11.29 -10.90 -6.17
CA VAL A 165 11.94 -10.04 -5.19
C VAL A 165 10.85 -9.37 -4.38
N LEU A 166 10.76 -9.70 -3.09
CA LEU A 166 9.87 -9.03 -2.15
C LEU A 166 10.63 -7.86 -1.53
N VAL A 167 10.01 -6.68 -1.49
CA VAL A 167 10.64 -5.43 -1.05
C VAL A 167 9.79 -4.81 0.05
N SER A 168 10.41 -4.48 1.18
CA SER A 168 9.74 -3.76 2.26
C SER A 168 10.69 -2.83 3.00
N GLY A 169 10.13 -1.93 3.80
CA GLY A 169 10.89 -1.05 4.68
C GLY A 169 11.38 -1.82 5.90
N GLU A 170 12.54 -1.46 6.41
CA GLU A 170 13.01 -1.90 7.72
C GLU A 170 13.03 -0.67 8.63
N GLY A 171 12.22 -0.71 9.69
CA GLY A 171 12.14 0.36 10.67
C GLY A 171 13.48 0.56 11.39
N SER A 172 13.93 1.80 11.54
CA SER A 172 15.16 2.11 12.30
C SER A 172 14.84 2.88 13.58
N GLY A 173 15.45 2.51 14.71
CA GLY A 173 15.40 3.29 15.96
C GLY A 173 14.62 2.65 17.12
N THR A 174 14.86 3.17 18.33
CA THR A 174 14.44 2.57 19.61
C THR A 174 13.14 3.13 20.19
N ARG A 175 12.63 4.26 19.70
CA ARG A 175 11.43 4.92 20.29
C ARG A 175 10.14 4.77 19.50
N LEU A 176 10.19 4.53 18.18
CA LEU A 176 9.07 4.09 17.31
C LEU A 176 9.66 3.49 16.01
N PRO A 177 10.01 2.20 15.99
CA PRO A 177 10.64 1.57 14.82
C PRO A 177 9.78 1.68 13.56
N SER A 178 8.45 1.63 13.70
CA SER A 178 7.49 1.71 12.60
C SER A 178 7.46 3.05 11.85
N LEU A 179 7.87 4.16 12.48
CA LEU A 179 7.65 5.50 11.92
C LEU A 179 8.94 6.19 11.42
N SER A 180 10.08 5.54 11.59
CA SER A 180 11.38 6.11 11.25
C SER A 180 11.93 5.42 9.98
N PRO A 181 12.09 6.15 8.86
CA PRO A 181 12.61 5.57 7.63
C PRO A 181 14.02 5.05 7.87
N GLY A 182 14.17 3.73 7.90
CA GLY A 182 15.46 3.07 8.11
C GLY A 182 16.08 2.64 6.80
N GLY A 183 15.94 1.35 6.51
CA GLY A 183 16.49 0.72 5.32
C GLY A 183 15.41 0.05 4.47
N VAL A 184 15.87 -0.62 3.42
CA VAL A 184 15.04 -1.50 2.61
C VAL A 184 15.54 -2.91 2.80
N VAL A 185 14.61 -3.82 3.08
CA VAL A 185 14.85 -5.26 3.09
C VAL A 185 14.33 -5.87 1.79
N TYR A 186 15.14 -6.74 1.21
CA TYR A 186 14.84 -7.49 0.00
C TYR A 186 14.86 -8.97 0.33
N VAL A 187 13.83 -9.70 -0.08
CA VAL A 187 13.81 -11.17 -0.01
C VAL A 187 13.72 -11.71 -1.42
N ASP A 188 14.77 -12.40 -1.84
CA ASP A 188 14.77 -13.06 -3.14
C ASP A 188 14.21 -14.46 -2.98
N ALA A 189 13.37 -14.87 -3.92
CA ALA A 189 12.84 -16.20 -4.03
C ALA A 189 12.88 -16.69 -5.48
N GLU A 190 13.07 -17.99 -5.67
CA GLU A 190 13.22 -18.60 -6.99
C GLU A 190 12.25 -19.75 -7.20
N ALA A 191 11.77 -19.89 -8.43
CA ALA A 191 10.97 -21.01 -8.88
C ALA A 191 11.61 -21.65 -10.12
N LYS A 192 11.66 -22.99 -10.12
CA LYS A 192 12.15 -23.78 -11.25
C LYS A 192 11.20 -23.77 -12.45
N LYS A 193 9.91 -23.49 -12.20
CA LYS A 193 8.87 -23.38 -13.22
C LYS A 193 8.62 -21.89 -13.46
N ALA A 194 8.64 -21.50 -14.72
CA ALA A 194 8.27 -20.17 -15.17
C ALA A 194 7.26 -20.27 -16.32
N PHE A 195 6.38 -19.28 -16.41
CA PHE A 195 5.52 -19.08 -17.56
C PHE A 195 6.18 -18.14 -18.57
N ASP A 196 5.71 -18.19 -19.82
CA ASP A 196 6.17 -17.28 -20.85
C ASP A 196 5.81 -15.83 -20.52
N THR A 197 6.74 -14.93 -20.84
CA THR A 197 6.64 -13.50 -20.55
C THR A 197 6.21 -12.76 -21.81
N PRO A 198 5.04 -12.09 -21.82
CA PRO A 198 4.66 -11.24 -22.93
C PRO A 198 5.64 -10.06 -23.10
N GLN A 199 5.90 -9.67 -24.34
CA GLN A 199 6.75 -8.52 -24.64
C GLN A 199 6.04 -7.20 -24.32
N GLY A 200 6.82 -6.12 -24.17
CA GLY A 200 6.29 -4.75 -24.02
C GLY A 200 6.31 -4.20 -22.60
N LEU A 201 7.26 -4.62 -21.76
CA LEU A 201 7.47 -4.02 -20.45
C LEU A 201 7.77 -2.51 -20.58
N PRO A 202 7.17 -1.66 -19.72
CA PRO A 202 7.54 -0.27 -19.62
C PRO A 202 9.05 -0.14 -19.38
N PRO A 203 9.77 0.68 -20.17
CA PRO A 203 11.21 0.82 -20.05
C PRO A 203 11.64 1.57 -18.79
N VAL A 204 10.74 2.40 -18.23
CA VAL A 204 11.02 3.29 -17.10
C VAL A 204 9.87 3.22 -16.11
N VAL A 205 10.23 3.18 -14.83
CA VAL A 205 9.31 3.29 -13.69
C VAL A 205 9.23 4.75 -13.27
N PRO A 206 8.03 5.30 -13.04
CA PRO A 206 7.89 6.63 -12.46
C PRO A 206 8.55 6.73 -11.07
N ASP A 207 9.18 7.87 -10.76
CA ASP A 207 9.90 8.07 -9.49
C ASP A 207 9.14 7.63 -8.21
N PRO A 208 7.81 7.86 -8.06
CA PRO A 208 7.10 7.46 -6.85
C PRO A 208 7.00 5.96 -6.59
N GLU A 209 7.30 5.13 -7.60
CA GLU A 209 7.27 3.68 -7.50
C GLU A 209 8.60 3.06 -7.08
N GLN A 210 9.65 3.85 -6.99
CA GLN A 210 10.95 3.40 -6.48
C GLN A 210 10.86 3.11 -4.98
N ALA A 211 11.75 2.25 -4.47
CA ALA A 211 11.76 1.89 -3.06
C ALA A 211 12.02 3.12 -2.17
N MET A 212 11.20 3.31 -1.15
CA MET A 212 11.23 4.47 -0.24
C MET A 212 10.93 5.82 -0.90
N ALA A 213 10.37 5.83 -2.12
CA ALA A 213 9.95 7.06 -2.77
C ALA A 213 8.63 7.62 -2.19
N THR A 214 8.41 8.92 -2.41
CA THR A 214 7.24 9.67 -1.94
C THR A 214 6.49 10.28 -3.13
N GLU A 215 5.16 10.29 -3.09
CA GLU A 215 4.33 10.91 -4.12
C GLU A 215 4.10 12.41 -3.85
N SER A 216 5.09 13.27 -4.04
CA SER A 216 4.92 14.69 -3.70
C SER A 216 4.20 15.51 -4.79
N GLY A 217 4.44 15.21 -6.08
CA GLY A 217 4.05 16.09 -7.19
C GLY A 217 2.54 16.23 -7.41
N ALA A 218 1.81 15.11 -7.45
CA ALA A 218 0.36 15.10 -7.72
C ALA A 218 -0.52 15.20 -6.45
N VAL A 219 0.06 14.94 -5.28
CA VAL A 219 -0.68 14.82 -4.01
C VAL A 219 -0.90 16.19 -3.36
N LEU A 220 0.02 17.15 -3.53
CA LEU A 220 -0.08 18.46 -2.89
C LEU A 220 -1.35 19.26 -3.27
N PRO A 221 -1.76 19.36 -4.55
CA PRO A 221 -3.01 20.06 -4.90
C PRO A 221 -4.26 19.36 -4.35
N LEU A 222 -4.24 18.03 -4.28
CA LEU A 222 -5.34 17.26 -3.70
C LEU A 222 -5.41 17.47 -2.18
N LEU A 223 -4.25 17.50 -1.52
CA LEU A 223 -4.15 17.77 -0.10
C LEU A 223 -4.64 19.17 0.25
N THR A 224 -4.25 20.20 -0.52
CA THR A 224 -4.75 21.57 -0.28
C THR A 224 -6.25 21.66 -0.45
N LEU A 225 -6.84 20.96 -1.43
CA LEU A 225 -8.29 20.87 -1.59
C LEU A 225 -8.96 20.19 -0.40
N CYS A 226 -8.41 19.07 0.09
CA CYS A 226 -8.94 18.35 1.26
C CYS A 226 -8.86 19.20 2.54
N LEU A 227 -7.71 19.86 2.78
CA LEU A 227 -7.53 20.77 3.91
C LEU A 227 -8.45 22.00 3.81
N GLY A 228 -8.62 22.55 2.61
CA GLY A 228 -9.58 23.63 2.36
C GLY A 228 -11.02 23.21 2.63
N LEU A 229 -11.40 21.98 2.26
CA LEU A 229 -12.72 21.42 2.55
C LEU A 229 -12.93 21.20 4.05
N LEU A 230 -11.94 20.68 4.76
CA LEU A 230 -11.98 20.57 6.23
C LEU A 230 -12.14 21.94 6.87
N LEU A 231 -11.37 22.94 6.42
CA LEU A 231 -11.50 24.31 6.92
C LEU A 231 -12.91 24.87 6.66
N ALA A 232 -13.42 24.72 5.44
CA ALA A 232 -14.77 25.16 5.09
C ALA A 232 -15.85 24.47 5.94
N LEU A 233 -15.71 23.17 6.21
CA LEU A 233 -16.61 22.42 7.10
C LEU A 233 -16.54 22.93 8.53
N THR A 234 -15.33 23.17 9.07
CA THR A 234 -15.20 23.72 10.43
C THR A 234 -15.85 25.10 10.55
N LEU A 235 -15.65 25.98 9.56
CA LEU A 235 -16.31 27.30 9.50
C LEU A 235 -17.83 27.16 9.35
N GLY A 236 -18.29 26.23 8.52
CA GLY A 236 -19.70 25.91 8.34
C GLY A 236 -20.37 25.42 9.62
N VAL A 237 -19.70 24.54 10.38
CA VAL A 237 -20.13 24.09 11.71
C VAL A 237 -20.21 25.27 12.68
N ILE A 238 -19.18 26.13 12.72
CA ILE A 238 -19.17 27.32 13.57
C ILE A 238 -20.33 28.27 13.22
N ALA A 239 -20.60 28.51 11.95
CA ALA A 239 -21.71 29.35 11.49
C ALA A 239 -23.07 28.72 11.81
N ALA A 240 -23.25 27.42 11.56
CA ALA A 240 -24.48 26.70 11.87
C ALA A 240 -24.75 26.68 13.39
N ARG A 241 -23.70 26.56 14.20
CA ARG A 241 -23.76 26.65 15.68
C ARG A 241 -24.28 27.98 16.21
N GLN A 242 -24.27 29.05 15.40
CA GLN A 242 -24.86 30.35 15.77
C GLN A 242 -26.36 30.41 15.54
N ARG A 243 -26.90 29.58 14.64
CA ARG A 243 -28.32 29.60 14.23
C ARG A 243 -29.12 28.40 14.73
N PHE A 244 -28.47 27.28 14.97
CA PHE A 244 -29.11 26.01 15.32
C PHE A 244 -28.56 25.42 16.61
N GLY A 245 -29.35 24.52 17.21
CA GLY A 245 -28.96 23.80 18.42
C GLY A 245 -27.74 22.90 18.21
N ALA A 246 -26.93 22.75 19.25
CA ALA A 246 -25.69 21.97 19.24
C ALA A 246 -25.89 20.53 18.72
N ALA A 247 -26.92 19.84 19.23
CA ALA A 247 -27.19 18.45 18.91
C ALA A 247 -27.47 18.25 17.42
N LEU A 248 -28.31 19.11 16.82
CA LEU A 248 -28.65 19.03 15.40
C LEU A 248 -27.41 19.21 14.51
N VAL A 249 -26.59 20.22 14.82
CA VAL A 249 -25.38 20.51 14.03
C VAL A 249 -24.39 19.34 14.10
N TRP A 250 -24.16 18.79 15.29
CA TRP A 250 -23.24 17.66 15.44
C TRP A 250 -23.73 16.40 14.76
N VAL A 251 -25.02 16.07 14.84
CA VAL A 251 -25.58 14.88 14.17
C VAL A 251 -25.39 14.97 12.64
N VAL A 252 -25.57 16.14 12.05
CA VAL A 252 -25.43 16.33 10.60
C VAL A 252 -23.97 16.46 10.16
N ALA A 253 -23.16 17.23 10.90
CA ALA A 253 -21.79 17.53 10.50
C ALA A 253 -20.82 16.37 10.72
N THR A 254 -21.01 15.58 11.79
CA THR A 254 -20.08 14.51 12.17
C THR A 254 -19.80 13.52 11.04
N PRO A 255 -20.77 12.89 10.35
CA PRO A 255 -20.48 11.94 9.28
C PRO A 255 -19.70 12.57 8.12
N VAL A 256 -20.00 13.83 7.79
CA VAL A 256 -19.32 14.56 6.71
C VAL A 256 -17.88 14.89 7.11
N VAL A 257 -17.66 15.39 8.32
CA VAL A 257 -16.32 15.68 8.85
C VAL A 257 -15.49 14.42 8.93
N ILE A 258 -16.05 13.31 9.41
CA ILE A 258 -15.39 12.00 9.44
C ILE A 258 -14.98 11.55 8.03
N ALA A 259 -15.89 11.63 7.06
CA ALA A 259 -15.60 11.21 5.69
C ALA A 259 -14.48 12.06 5.06
N VAL A 260 -14.52 13.38 5.23
CA VAL A 260 -13.46 14.26 4.69
C VAL A 260 -12.15 14.07 5.44
N ALA A 261 -12.17 13.88 6.76
CA ALA A 261 -10.97 13.61 7.55
C ALA A 261 -10.35 12.25 7.17
N TRP A 262 -11.16 11.24 6.85
CA TRP A 262 -10.71 9.95 6.31
C TRP A 262 -9.94 10.16 5.00
N VAL A 263 -10.57 10.79 4.00
CA VAL A 263 -9.94 11.05 2.69
C VAL A 263 -8.67 11.88 2.84
N THR A 264 -8.71 12.91 3.70
CA THR A 264 -7.53 13.76 3.95
C THR A 264 -6.38 12.93 4.52
N THR A 265 -6.67 12.00 5.43
CA THR A 265 -5.63 11.13 6.01
C THR A 265 -5.03 10.22 4.94
N ASP A 266 -5.85 9.57 4.11
CA ASP A 266 -5.34 8.73 3.01
C ASP A 266 -4.45 9.53 2.05
N VAL A 267 -4.80 10.80 1.75
CA VAL A 267 -3.99 11.70 0.92
C VAL A 267 -2.67 12.06 1.61
N VAL A 268 -2.68 12.35 2.91
CA VAL A 268 -1.45 12.59 3.69
C VAL A 268 -0.54 11.36 3.66
N MET A 269 -1.09 10.15 3.75
CA MET A 269 -0.30 8.92 3.76
C MET A 269 0.46 8.67 2.46
N ARG A 270 -0.02 9.22 1.33
CA ARG A 270 0.71 9.17 0.04
C ARG A 270 2.00 9.99 0.03
N LEU A 271 2.10 10.98 0.92
CA LEU A 271 3.33 11.77 1.10
C LEU A 271 4.39 11.03 1.91
N LEU A 272 4.01 9.97 2.64
CA LEU A 272 4.97 9.12 3.33
C LEU A 272 5.66 8.18 2.35
N PRO A 273 6.90 7.72 2.67
CA PRO A 273 7.59 6.75 1.84
C PRO A 273 6.71 5.51 1.63
N ASN A 274 6.67 5.02 0.40
CA ASN A 274 5.77 3.96 -0.05
C ASN A 274 5.85 2.67 0.78
N LEU A 275 7.01 2.35 1.35
CA LEU A 275 7.21 1.12 2.14
C LEU A 275 6.93 1.25 3.65
N MET A 276 6.52 2.42 4.15
CA MET A 276 6.27 2.63 5.60
C MET A 276 4.87 2.23 6.04
#